data_AF-A0A420J576-F1
#
_entry.id   AF-A0A420J576-F1
#
_cell.length_a   1.000
_cell.length_b   1.000
_cell.length_c   1.000
_cell.angle_alpha   90.00
_cell.angle_beta   90.00
_cell.angle_gamma   90.00
#
_symmetry.space_group_name_H-M   'P 1'
#
loop_
_entity.id
_entity.type
_entity.pdbx_description
1 polymer ?
#
loop_
_entity_poly.entity_id
_entity_poly.type
_entity_poly.pdbx_seq_one_letter_code
_entity_poly.pdbx_strand_id
1 'polypeptide(L)'
;MTIIKDIFYCKLCKCQREDIVVTVGATAFDDSRACFSNYGKCIDIFAPGLNIQSTWIGSKYAVKTISGNFMASAHVAGLMAYFLSLQPELGSDFAASSMTSSKMKELLVSVATKDAIPGLSEGTANLLAYNGGGSSDFPSFSASSIYQISVTDETSFKSDLNPSPMALSWKDALEKNVRAFIKNLENLLKLWQSRPI
;
A
#
# COMPACT_ATOMS: atom_id res chain seq x y z
N MET A 1 -9.00 -22.29 19.09
CA MET A 1 -8.18 -21.56 20.08
C MET A 1 -7.12 -20.64 19.44
N THR A 2 -6.93 -20.66 18.12
CA THR A 2 -5.93 -19.86 17.38
C THR A 2 -6.40 -18.42 17.09
N ILE A 3 -7.68 -18.24 16.75
CA ILE A 3 -8.28 -16.94 16.36
C ILE A 3 -8.17 -15.87 17.46
N ILE A 4 -8.27 -16.26 18.73
CA ILE A 4 -8.23 -15.31 19.86
C ILE A 4 -6.79 -14.81 20.14
N LYS A 5 -5.76 -15.61 19.82
CA LYS A 5 -4.35 -15.19 19.93
C LYS A 5 -3.96 -14.22 18.82
N ASP A 6 -4.50 -14.41 17.61
CA ASP A 6 -4.30 -13.52 16.46
C ASP A 6 -4.96 -12.14 16.67
N ILE A 7 -6.02 -12.10 17.50
CA ILE A 7 -6.69 -10.85 17.88
C ILE A 7 -5.82 -9.97 18.78
N PHE A 8 -5.01 -10.57 19.65
CA PHE A 8 -4.29 -9.86 20.71
C PHE A 8 -2.98 -9.20 20.24
N TYR A 9 -2.25 -9.82 19.30
CA TYR A 9 -0.95 -9.29 18.83
C TYR A 9 -1.07 -8.16 17.81
N CYS A 10 -2.08 -8.18 16.93
CA CYS A 10 -2.29 -7.10 15.93
C CYS A 10 -3.06 -5.89 16.48
N LYS A 11 -3.23 -5.83 17.81
CA LYS A 11 -4.11 -4.86 18.49
C LYS A 11 -3.44 -3.50 18.75
N LEU A 12 -2.14 -3.36 18.46
CA LEU A 12 -1.38 -2.14 18.71
C LEU A 12 -1.65 -1.02 17.68
N CYS A 13 -1.96 -1.36 16.42
CA CYS A 13 -2.34 -0.37 15.41
C CYS A 13 -3.52 -0.86 14.57
N LYS A 14 -4.63 -0.11 14.62
CA LYS A 14 -5.91 -0.40 13.96
C LYS A 14 -5.79 -0.62 12.43
N CYS A 15 -4.72 -0.13 11.81
CA CYS A 15 -4.45 -0.22 10.37
C CYS A 15 -3.72 -1.51 9.92
N GLN A 16 -3.21 -2.34 10.85
CA GLN A 16 -2.39 -3.53 10.51
C GLN A 16 -3.21 -4.78 10.14
N ARG A 17 -4.54 -4.71 10.18
CA ARG A 17 -5.45 -5.84 9.92
C ARG A 17 -6.46 -5.51 8.83
N GLU A 18 -5.98 -4.93 7.74
CA GLU A 18 -6.80 -4.73 6.57
C GLU A 18 -6.15 -5.47 5.41
N ASP A 19 -6.91 -6.29 4.68
CA ASP A 19 -6.37 -7.14 3.61
C ASP A 19 -5.70 -6.32 2.49
N ILE A 20 -6.10 -5.06 2.35
CA ILE A 20 -5.56 -4.10 1.38
C ILE A 20 -4.29 -3.36 1.86
N VAL A 21 -3.90 -3.50 3.13
CA VAL A 21 -2.72 -2.82 3.70
C VAL A 21 -1.54 -3.79 3.76
N VAL A 22 -0.34 -3.27 3.50
CA VAL A 22 0.91 -3.99 3.72
C VAL A 22 1.52 -3.56 5.04
N THR A 23 1.58 -4.49 5.97
CA THR A 23 2.19 -4.29 7.28
C THR A 23 3.66 -4.68 7.23
N VAL A 24 4.51 -3.72 7.61
CA VAL A 24 5.97 -3.85 7.48
C VAL A 24 6.64 -3.93 8.85
N GLY A 25 7.44 -4.98 9.06
CA GLY A 25 8.37 -5.09 10.19
C GLY A 25 9.75 -4.53 9.85
N ALA A 26 10.55 -4.22 10.89
CA ALA A 26 11.90 -3.69 10.74
C ALA A 26 12.98 -4.74 11.03
N THR A 27 14.02 -4.76 10.18
CA THR A 27 15.25 -5.53 10.39
C THR A 27 16.46 -4.62 10.61
N ALA A 28 17.51 -5.25 11.14
CA ALA A 28 18.85 -4.69 11.29
C ALA A 28 19.77 -5.12 10.14
N PHE A 29 21.00 -4.60 10.15
CA PHE A 29 21.99 -4.86 9.10
C PHE A 29 22.51 -6.30 9.09
N ASP A 30 22.33 -7.04 10.18
CA ASP A 30 22.71 -8.44 10.36
C ASP A 30 21.53 -9.39 10.07
N ASP A 31 20.52 -8.90 9.32
CA ASP A 31 19.26 -9.56 9.02
C ASP A 31 18.46 -10.00 10.26
N SER A 32 18.84 -9.57 11.46
CA SER A 32 18.06 -9.80 12.67
C SER A 32 16.82 -8.89 12.71
N ARG A 33 15.75 -9.35 13.35
CA ARG A 33 14.60 -8.50 13.64
C ARG A 33 15.04 -7.36 14.57
N ALA A 34 14.75 -6.12 14.20
CA ALA A 34 15.04 -4.98 15.07
C ALA A 34 14.32 -5.13 16.42
N CYS A 35 14.98 -4.78 17.52
CA CYS A 35 14.46 -5.02 18.87
C CYS A 35 13.08 -4.40 19.13
N PHE A 36 12.79 -3.25 18.51
CA PHE A 36 11.51 -2.54 18.58
C PHE A 36 10.46 -2.99 17.56
N SER A 37 10.82 -3.86 16.60
CA SER A 37 9.88 -4.28 15.55
C SER A 37 8.80 -5.18 16.12
N ASN A 38 7.56 -4.96 15.69
CA ASN A 38 6.48 -5.90 15.93
C ASN A 38 6.73 -7.22 15.17
N TYR A 39 6.05 -8.27 15.62
CA TYR A 39 6.10 -9.63 15.05
C TYR A 39 4.72 -10.29 15.19
N GLY A 40 4.54 -11.43 14.52
CA GLY A 40 3.29 -12.18 14.47
C GLY A 40 2.63 -12.18 13.09
N LYS A 41 1.46 -12.81 13.01
CA LYS A 41 0.76 -13.12 11.76
C LYS A 41 0.31 -11.91 10.94
N CYS A 42 0.25 -10.73 11.54
CA CYS A 42 -0.14 -9.52 10.82
C CYS A 42 1.04 -8.80 10.16
N ILE A 43 2.28 -9.27 10.34
CA ILE A 43 3.41 -8.76 9.56
C ILE A 43 3.40 -9.49 8.21
N ASP A 44 3.27 -8.73 7.12
CA ASP A 44 3.30 -9.27 5.77
C ASP A 44 4.75 -9.40 5.26
N ILE A 45 5.60 -8.43 5.58
CA ILE A 45 6.98 -8.36 5.09
C ILE A 45 7.88 -7.56 6.04
N PHE A 46 9.18 -7.80 5.98
CA PHE A 46 10.21 -7.03 6.68
C PHE A 46 11.05 -6.20 5.72
N ALA A 47 11.55 -5.08 6.19
CA ALA A 47 12.49 -4.23 5.46
C ALA A 47 13.49 -3.55 6.42
N PRO A 48 14.60 -3.01 5.90
CA PRO A 48 15.59 -2.32 6.72
C PRO A 48 14.98 -1.16 7.51
N GLY A 49 15.14 -1.19 8.83
CA GLY A 49 14.55 -0.18 9.71
C GLY A 49 15.40 0.22 10.91
N LEU A 50 16.50 -0.47 11.21
CA LEU A 50 17.47 -0.07 12.24
C LEU A 50 18.64 0.69 11.60
N ASN A 51 19.02 1.82 12.18
CA ASN A 51 20.16 2.64 11.78
C ASN A 51 20.11 3.09 10.31
N ILE A 52 18.94 3.56 9.87
CA ILE A 52 18.74 4.05 8.50
C ILE A 52 19.12 5.52 8.42
N GLN A 53 20.09 5.82 7.56
CA GLN A 53 20.47 7.19 7.23
C GLN A 53 19.53 7.76 6.16
N SER A 54 18.94 8.92 6.43
CA SER A 54 18.12 9.63 5.47
C SER A 54 18.31 11.15 5.61
N THR A 55 17.67 11.92 4.74
CA THR A 55 17.67 13.38 4.79
C THR A 55 16.98 13.88 6.06
N TRP A 56 17.43 15.03 6.55
CA TRP A 56 16.93 15.62 7.78
C TRP A 56 16.70 17.13 7.65
N ILE A 57 15.92 17.68 8.57
CA ILE A 57 15.68 19.12 8.64
C ILE A 57 16.93 19.85 9.16
N GLY A 58 17.15 21.08 8.69
CA GLY A 58 18.19 21.99 9.22
C GLY A 58 19.17 22.51 8.15
N SER A 59 19.45 21.75 7.10
CA SER A 59 20.19 22.25 5.93
C SER A 59 19.90 21.41 4.68
N LYS A 60 20.28 21.93 3.51
CA LYS A 60 20.19 21.20 2.22
C LYS A 60 21.02 19.91 2.15
N TYR A 61 21.96 19.74 3.09
CA TYR A 61 22.83 18.55 3.18
C TYR A 61 22.68 17.83 4.52
N ALA A 62 21.66 18.19 5.31
CA ALA A 62 21.46 17.57 6.61
C ALA A 62 21.02 16.11 6.43
N VAL A 63 21.74 15.22 7.09
CA VAL A 63 21.44 13.79 7.16
C VAL A 63 21.32 13.38 8.61
N LYS A 64 20.48 12.39 8.87
CA LYS A 64 20.33 11.80 10.20
C LYS A 64 20.09 10.32 10.08
N THR A 65 20.75 9.57 10.96
CA THR A 65 20.51 8.14 11.13
C THR A 65 19.50 7.93 12.25
N ILE A 66 18.35 7.34 11.92
CA ILE A 66 17.31 6.98 12.90
C ILE A 66 16.76 5.58 12.63
N SER A 67 16.03 5.07 13.61
CA SER A 67 15.53 3.70 13.62
C SER A 67 14.03 3.70 13.87
N GLY A 68 13.30 2.83 13.16
CA GLY A 68 11.87 2.65 13.38
C GLY A 68 11.20 1.87 12.26
N ASN A 69 10.02 1.31 12.56
CA ASN A 69 9.18 0.64 11.53
C ASN A 69 8.78 1.60 10.42
N PHE A 70 8.65 2.91 10.71
CA PHE A 70 8.41 3.94 9.69
C PHE A 70 9.50 3.96 8.61
N MET A 71 10.76 3.67 8.96
CA MET A 71 11.85 3.59 8.00
C MET A 71 11.75 2.32 7.14
N ALA A 72 11.35 1.21 7.73
CA ALA A 72 11.05 -0.01 6.98
C ALA A 72 9.87 0.22 6.02
N SER A 73 8.79 0.88 6.47
CA SER A 73 7.64 1.24 5.63
C SER A 73 8.04 2.15 4.47
N ALA A 74 8.96 3.10 4.67
CA ALA A 74 9.44 3.97 3.60
C ALA A 74 10.20 3.20 2.50
N HIS A 75 11.01 2.20 2.87
CA HIS A 75 11.67 1.32 1.90
C HIS A 75 10.65 0.54 1.07
N VAL A 76 9.63 -0.04 1.71
CA VAL A 76 8.57 -0.78 1.01
C VAL A 76 7.75 0.13 0.10
N ALA A 77 7.44 1.36 0.53
CA ALA A 77 6.75 2.35 -0.31
C ALA A 77 7.57 2.71 -1.56
N GLY A 78 8.88 2.92 -1.42
CA GLY A 78 9.78 3.15 -2.55
C GLY A 78 9.86 1.93 -3.49
N LEU A 79 9.89 0.73 -2.92
CA LEU A 79 9.91 -0.53 -3.69
C LEU A 79 8.61 -0.73 -4.49
N MET A 80 7.45 -0.44 -3.89
CA MET A 80 6.17 -0.48 -4.59
C MET A 80 6.10 0.55 -5.72
N ALA A 81 6.60 1.77 -5.50
CA ALA A 81 6.68 2.79 -6.54
C ALA A 81 7.61 2.35 -7.69
N TYR A 82 8.72 1.68 -7.37
CA TYR A 82 9.60 1.08 -8.36
C TYR A 82 8.87 0.02 -9.20
N PHE A 83 8.17 -0.93 -8.57
CA PHE A 83 7.40 -1.93 -9.32
C PHE A 83 6.28 -1.33 -10.15
N LEU A 84 5.64 -0.27 -9.66
CA LEU A 84 4.64 0.46 -10.44
C LEU A 84 5.24 1.10 -11.70
N SER A 85 6.47 1.63 -11.61
CA SER A 85 7.18 2.22 -12.75
C SER A 85 7.61 1.21 -13.83
N LEU A 86 7.75 -0.06 -13.47
CA LEU A 86 8.10 -1.14 -14.39
C LEU A 86 6.88 -1.69 -15.17
N GLN A 87 5.67 -1.24 -14.84
CA GLN A 87 4.46 -1.72 -15.49
C GLN A 87 4.24 -1.00 -16.83
N PRO A 88 3.79 -1.71 -17.88
CA PRO A 88 3.44 -1.08 -19.14
C PRO A 88 2.33 -0.04 -18.94
N GLU A 89 2.49 1.14 -19.56
CA GLU A 89 1.65 2.31 -19.33
C GLU A 89 0.16 2.01 -19.55
N LEU A 90 -0.69 2.52 -18.66
CA LEU A 90 -2.16 2.49 -18.73
C LEU A 90 -2.77 3.18 -19.97
N GLY A 91 -1.94 3.64 -20.92
CA GLY A 91 -2.33 4.22 -22.20
C GLY A 91 -2.02 3.35 -23.43
N SER A 92 -1.49 2.13 -23.26
CA SER A 92 -1.28 1.17 -24.34
C SER A 92 -2.54 0.30 -24.55
N ASP A 93 -2.90 -0.01 -25.81
CA ASP A 93 -3.93 -1.01 -26.14
C ASP A 93 -3.61 -2.43 -25.60
N PHE A 94 -2.41 -2.62 -25.05
CA PHE A 94 -1.95 -3.84 -24.37
C PHE A 94 -1.79 -3.68 -22.84
N ALA A 95 -2.29 -2.59 -22.26
CA ALA A 95 -2.19 -2.32 -20.83
C ALA A 95 -2.88 -3.44 -20.02
N ALA A 96 -2.10 -4.12 -19.19
CA ALA A 96 -2.65 -5.07 -18.24
C ALA A 96 -3.60 -4.34 -17.28
N SER A 97 -4.69 -5.03 -16.94
CA SER A 97 -5.75 -4.60 -16.02
C SER A 97 -5.19 -3.82 -14.83
N SER A 98 -5.80 -2.66 -14.53
CA SER A 98 -5.54 -1.80 -13.36
C SER A 98 -4.88 -2.54 -12.19
N MET A 99 -3.63 -2.22 -11.88
CA MET A 99 -2.88 -2.80 -10.77
C MET A 99 -3.59 -2.49 -9.45
N THR A 100 -4.21 -3.52 -8.85
CA THR A 100 -4.92 -3.39 -7.57
C THR A 100 -3.95 -3.52 -6.40
N SER A 101 -4.32 -2.96 -5.24
CA SER A 101 -3.51 -3.08 -4.01
C SER A 101 -3.24 -4.54 -3.61
N SER A 102 -4.20 -5.45 -3.86
CA SER A 102 -4.03 -6.89 -3.61
C SER A 102 -2.95 -7.48 -4.53
N LYS A 103 -2.98 -7.14 -5.82
CA LYS A 103 -1.99 -7.65 -6.78
C LYS A 103 -0.58 -7.12 -6.50
N MET A 104 -0.48 -5.87 -6.06
CA MET A 104 0.79 -5.29 -5.64
C MET A 104 1.33 -5.95 -4.37
N LYS A 105 0.46 -6.30 -3.41
CA LYS A 105 0.84 -7.06 -2.22
C LYS A 105 1.33 -8.48 -2.56
N GLU A 106 0.62 -9.19 -3.44
CA GLU A 106 1.05 -10.50 -3.94
C GLU A 106 2.42 -10.44 -4.62
N LEU A 107 2.64 -9.44 -5.47
CA LEU A 107 3.93 -9.20 -6.12
C LEU A 107 5.04 -8.96 -5.11
N LEU A 108 4.79 -8.11 -4.11
CA LEU A 108 5.78 -7.80 -3.08
C LEU A 108 6.18 -9.06 -2.29
N VAL A 109 5.22 -9.93 -2.00
CA VAL A 109 5.46 -11.22 -1.31
C VAL A 109 6.17 -12.22 -2.21
N SER A 110 5.89 -12.24 -3.51
CA SER A 110 6.47 -13.23 -4.43
C SER A 110 7.94 -12.97 -4.72
N VAL A 111 8.36 -11.71 -4.75
CA VAL A 111 9.76 -11.29 -4.98
C VAL A 111 10.60 -11.26 -3.71
N ALA A 112 9.97 -11.25 -2.53
CA ALA A 112 10.69 -11.15 -1.27
C ALA A 112 11.68 -12.30 -1.06
N THR A 113 12.82 -12.00 -0.43
CA THR A 113 13.77 -13.03 0.00
C THR A 113 13.15 -13.81 1.15
N LYS A 114 13.02 -15.12 0.96
CA LYS A 114 12.42 -16.03 1.95
C LYS A 114 13.46 -16.51 2.94
N ASP A 115 13.04 -16.67 4.19
CA ASP A 115 13.82 -17.31 5.26
C ASP A 115 15.14 -16.60 5.61
N ALA A 116 15.23 -15.30 5.35
CA ALA A 116 16.42 -14.49 5.61
C ALA A 116 16.61 -14.14 7.09
N ILE A 117 15.52 -14.03 7.86
CA ILE A 117 15.56 -13.47 9.22
C ILE A 117 15.61 -14.62 10.25
N PRO A 118 16.67 -14.74 11.05
CA PRO A 118 16.78 -15.79 12.05
C PRO A 118 15.90 -15.53 13.28
N GLY A 119 15.42 -16.60 13.93
CA GLY A 119 14.78 -16.54 15.25
C GLY A 119 13.39 -15.88 15.28
N LEU A 120 12.70 -15.80 14.15
CA LEU A 120 11.31 -15.35 14.12
C LEU A 120 10.36 -16.34 14.79
N SER A 121 9.33 -15.82 15.47
CA SER A 121 8.32 -16.66 16.12
C SER A 121 7.44 -17.36 15.08
N GLU A 122 7.05 -18.59 15.39
CA GLU A 122 6.15 -19.41 14.56
C GLU A 122 4.87 -18.61 14.22
N GLY A 123 4.61 -18.43 12.92
CA GLY A 123 3.49 -17.64 12.40
C GLY A 123 3.83 -16.21 11.97
N THR A 124 5.07 -15.75 12.09
CA THR A 124 5.50 -14.49 11.44
C THR A 124 6.02 -14.78 10.04
N ALA A 125 5.62 -14.00 9.03
CA ALA A 125 6.14 -14.16 7.67
C ALA A 125 7.65 -13.86 7.63
N ASN A 126 8.47 -14.84 7.25
CA ASN A 126 9.91 -14.66 7.08
C ASN A 126 10.22 -14.20 5.65
N LEU A 127 9.84 -12.97 5.36
CA LEU A 127 9.97 -12.35 4.05
C LEU A 127 10.70 -11.02 4.18
N LEU A 128 11.84 -10.88 3.50
CA LEU A 128 12.62 -9.66 3.45
C LEU A 128 12.44 -8.97 2.08
N ALA A 129 12.12 -7.68 2.09
CA ALA A 129 11.88 -6.89 0.89
C ALA A 129 13.08 -6.94 -0.07
N TYR A 130 12.82 -7.25 -1.33
CA TYR A 130 13.83 -7.40 -2.37
C TYR A 130 13.37 -6.71 -3.65
N ASN A 131 14.32 -6.02 -4.30
CA ASN A 131 14.05 -5.23 -5.49
C ASN A 131 14.45 -5.91 -6.81
N GLY A 132 14.89 -7.17 -6.80
CA GLY A 132 15.34 -7.85 -8.03
C GLY A 132 16.76 -7.51 -8.48
N GLY A 133 17.51 -6.68 -7.73
CA GLY A 133 18.86 -6.27 -8.11
C GLY A 133 19.86 -7.42 -8.10
N GLY A 134 20.47 -7.71 -9.27
CA GLY A 134 21.51 -8.74 -9.41
C GLY A 134 21.01 -10.09 -9.95
N SER A 135 19.70 -10.28 -10.11
CA SER A 135 19.11 -11.43 -10.79
C SER A 135 18.81 -11.11 -12.27
N SER A 136 19.21 -11.99 -13.20
CA SER A 136 18.70 -11.99 -14.58
C SER A 136 17.21 -12.30 -14.63
N ASP A 137 16.71 -12.94 -13.57
CA ASP A 137 15.35 -13.39 -13.38
C ASP A 137 14.63 -12.40 -12.44
N PHE A 138 14.57 -11.13 -12.83
CA PHE A 138 13.42 -10.35 -12.40
C PHE A 138 12.18 -11.19 -12.72
N PRO A 139 11.12 -11.20 -11.89
CA PRO A 139 9.83 -11.68 -12.39
C PRO A 139 9.62 -10.85 -13.64
N SER A 140 9.75 -11.49 -14.81
CA SER A 140 9.44 -10.81 -16.04
C SER A 140 8.03 -10.35 -15.79
N PHE A 141 7.82 -9.05 -15.70
CA PHE A 141 6.52 -8.42 -15.78
C PHE A 141 6.01 -8.63 -17.21
N SER A 142 6.12 -9.85 -17.72
CA SER A 142 5.35 -10.33 -18.83
C SER A 142 3.93 -10.38 -18.30
N ALA A 143 3.02 -9.80 -19.05
CA ALA A 143 1.58 -9.88 -18.82
C ALA A 143 1.11 -11.35 -18.62
N SER A 144 1.92 -12.35 -18.96
CA SER A 144 1.69 -13.78 -18.70
C SER A 144 1.90 -14.25 -17.24
N SER A 145 2.60 -13.48 -16.40
CA SER A 145 2.74 -13.77 -14.94
C SER A 145 1.48 -13.36 -14.16
N ILE A 146 0.55 -12.66 -14.83
CA ILE A 146 -0.81 -12.50 -14.37
C ILE A 146 -1.52 -13.81 -14.67
N TYR A 147 -1.73 -14.63 -13.63
CA TYR A 147 -2.75 -15.68 -13.70
C TYR A 147 -4.03 -15.04 -14.23
N GLN A 148 -4.49 -15.49 -15.40
CA GLN A 148 -5.81 -15.15 -15.92
C GLN A 148 -6.82 -15.63 -14.91
N ILE A 149 -7.35 -14.73 -14.10
CA ILE A 149 -8.53 -15.01 -13.29
C ILE A 149 -9.67 -15.09 -14.28
N SER A 150 -10.10 -16.32 -14.60
CA SER A 150 -11.39 -16.55 -15.24
C SER A 150 -12.45 -16.00 -14.29
N VAL A 151 -12.95 -14.81 -14.58
CA VAL A 151 -14.13 -14.25 -13.93
C VAL A 151 -15.31 -15.13 -14.32
N THR A 152 -15.56 -16.16 -13.52
CA THR A 152 -16.85 -16.83 -13.54
C THR A 152 -17.80 -15.98 -12.69
N ASP A 153 -18.71 -15.31 -13.41
CA ASP A 153 -19.98 -14.78 -12.92
C ASP A 153 -19.92 -13.42 -12.20
N GLU A 154 -20.29 -12.36 -12.92
CA GLU A 154 -20.44 -10.97 -12.44
C GLU A 154 -21.58 -10.78 -11.41
N THR A 155 -22.18 -11.84 -10.88
CA THR A 155 -23.41 -11.71 -10.08
C THR A 155 -23.26 -11.77 -8.55
N SER A 156 -22.04 -11.68 -7.99
CA SER A 156 -21.90 -11.78 -6.52
C SER A 156 -20.87 -10.89 -5.81
N PHE A 157 -20.43 -9.76 -6.40
CA PHE A 157 -19.78 -8.72 -5.58
C PHE A 157 -20.84 -7.82 -4.91
N LYS A 158 -21.47 -8.34 -3.85
CA LYS A 158 -22.11 -7.44 -2.87
C LYS A 158 -20.97 -6.72 -2.15
N SER A 159 -20.75 -5.48 -2.55
CA SER A 159 -19.96 -4.54 -1.77
C SER A 159 -20.65 -4.33 -0.42
N ASP A 160 -20.31 -5.14 0.58
CA ASP A 160 -20.60 -4.84 1.99
C ASP A 160 -19.67 -3.71 2.49
N LEU A 161 -19.46 -2.70 1.64
CA LEU A 161 -18.98 -1.39 2.02
C LEU A 161 -20.13 -0.71 2.73
N ASN A 162 -20.31 -0.98 4.02
CA ASN A 162 -21.03 -0.07 4.87
C ASN A 162 -20.02 1.06 5.21
N PRO A 163 -20.07 2.22 4.51
CA PRO A 163 -19.08 3.26 4.72
C PRO A 163 -19.11 3.71 6.18
N SER A 164 -17.92 3.94 6.76
CA SER A 164 -17.84 4.50 8.11
C SER A 164 -18.68 5.79 8.20
N PRO A 165 -19.27 6.12 9.36
CA PRO A 165 -20.08 7.34 9.53
C PRO A 165 -19.36 8.61 9.08
N MET A 166 -18.03 8.62 9.15
CA MET A 166 -17.19 9.69 8.65
C MET A 166 -17.17 9.76 7.11
N ALA A 167 -17.10 8.63 6.41
CA ALA A 167 -17.15 8.61 4.94
C ALA A 167 -18.51 9.07 4.38
N LEU A 168 -19.61 8.82 5.09
CA LEU A 168 -20.94 9.35 4.75
C LEU A 168 -20.99 10.87 4.90
N SER A 169 -20.48 11.40 6.01
CA SER A 169 -20.43 12.85 6.26
C SER A 169 -19.63 13.61 5.20
N TRP A 170 -18.53 13.04 4.70
CA TRP A 170 -17.72 13.67 3.66
C TRP A 170 -18.39 13.60 2.28
N LYS A 171 -19.10 12.52 1.97
CA LYS A 171 -19.93 12.43 0.76
C LYS A 171 -21.04 13.48 0.76
N ASP A 172 -21.77 13.61 1.88
CA ASP A 172 -22.84 14.60 2.02
C ASP A 172 -22.30 16.04 1.91
N ALA A 173 -21.14 16.31 2.52
CA ALA A 173 -20.47 17.60 2.43
C ALA A 173 -20.02 17.92 0.99
N LEU A 174 -19.45 16.93 0.29
CA LEU A 174 -19.03 17.08 -1.10
C LEU A 174 -20.23 17.33 -2.02
N GLU A 175 -21.30 16.53 -1.91
CA GLU A 175 -22.51 16.69 -2.72
C GLU A 175 -23.16 18.05 -2.51
N LYS A 176 -23.22 18.52 -1.25
CA LYS A 176 -23.75 19.86 -0.94
C LYS A 176 -22.94 20.96 -1.60
N ASN A 177 -21.61 20.86 -1.56
CA ASN A 177 -20.72 21.83 -2.18
C ASN A 177 -20.83 21.83 -3.71
N VAL A 178 -20.91 20.65 -4.33
CA VAL A 178 -21.11 20.50 -5.77
C VAL A 178 -22.45 21.11 -6.20
N ARG A 179 -23.55 20.81 -5.48
CA ARG A 179 -24.87 21.39 -5.77
C ARG A 179 -24.90 22.91 -5.61
N ALA A 180 -24.25 23.44 -4.58
CA ALA A 180 -24.14 24.88 -4.37
C ALA A 180 -23.37 25.57 -5.51
N PHE A 181 -22.28 24.94 -5.98
CA PHE A 181 -21.50 25.43 -7.10
C PHE A 181 -22.30 25.43 -8.41
N ILE A 182 -22.99 24.33 -8.72
CA ILE A 182 -23.86 24.23 -9.91
C ILE A 182 -24.94 25.33 -9.87
N LYS A 183 -25.60 25.52 -8.73
CA LYS A 183 -26.64 26.55 -8.58
C LYS A 183 -26.08 27.97 -8.77
N ASN A 184 -24.85 28.20 -8.33
CA ASN A 184 -24.19 29.49 -8.56
C ASN A 184 -23.88 29.70 -10.05
N LEU A 185 -23.39 28.67 -10.74
CA LEU A 185 -23.17 28.72 -12.18
C LEU A 185 -24.48 28.96 -12.96
N GLU A 186 -25.56 28.28 -12.60
CA GLU A 186 -26.89 28.49 -13.22
C GLU A 186 -27.39 29.92 -13.03
N ASN A 187 -27.19 30.50 -11.84
CA ASN A 187 -27.55 31.89 -11.57
C ASN A 187 -26.70 32.86 -12.40
N LEU A 188 -25.39 32.62 -12.51
CA LEU A 188 -24.49 33.42 -13.35
C LEU A 188 -24.88 33.31 -14.83
N LEU A 189 -25.25 32.12 -15.30
CA LEU A 189 -25.71 31.91 -16.67
C LEU A 189 -26.99 32.71 -16.98
N LYS A 190 -27.96 32.68 -16.05
CA LYS A 190 -29.21 33.49 -16.17
C LYS A 190 -28.93 34.99 -16.19
N LEU A 191 -28.01 35.47 -15.34
CA LEU A 191 -27.58 36.87 -15.31
C LEU A 191 -26.85 37.28 -16.59
N TRP A 192 -26.13 36.35 -17.24
CA TRP A 192 -25.46 36.59 -18.51
C TRP A 192 -26.47 36.66 -19.67
N GLN A 193 -27.45 35.76 -19.68
CA GLN A 193 -28.52 35.73 -20.69
C GLN A 193 -29.50 36.92 -20.59
N SER A 194 -29.60 37.58 -19.44
CA SER A 194 -30.49 38.72 -19.24
C SER A 194 -29.87 40.09 -19.52
N ARG A 195 -28.63 40.16 -20.02
CA ARG A 195 -28.03 41.45 -20.42
C ARG A 195 -28.45 41.82 -21.83
N PRO A 196 -29.05 43.00 -22.06
CA PRO A 196 -29.27 43.50 -23.42
C PRO A 196 -27.92 43.77 -24.10
N ILE A 197 -27.85 43.51 -25.41
CA ILE A 197 -26.69 43.78 -26.28
C ILE A 197 -26.46 45.29 -26.38
#